data_AF-A0A7X8Q0J9-F1
#
_entry.id   AF-A0A7X8Q0J9-F1
#
_cell.length_a   1.000
_cell.length_b   1.000
_cell.length_c   1.000
_cell.angle_alpha   90.00
_cell.angle_beta   90.00
_cell.angle_gamma   90.00
#
_symmetry.space_group_name_H-M   'P 1'
#
loop_
_entity.id
_entity.type
_entity.pdbx_description
1 polymer ?
#
loop_
_entity_poly.entity_id
_entity_poly.type
_entity_poly.pdbx_seq_one_letter_code
_entity_poly.pdbx_strand_id
1 'polypeptide(L)'
;RQLKEDKNDIPDREELCEFIKSITKSVNGSFEKWEGPRNMVDMCELVKRYYYDLAMKGSNSIKTVLPAILNSSAFLRDKYSKPIYGTKEIPSLNYNNWTWIKYENNKVIDPYKLLPKMFEDVSDKDFILLNNDQVRDGGAAMTAYAMLQFTEMTDYERNEIKKALLKYCELDTFAMVMIYEGWKDIIR
;
A
#
# COMPACT_ATOMS: atom_id res chain seq x y z
N ARG A 1 18.55 -17.05 -0.47
CA ARG A 1 18.57 -18.52 -0.69
C ARG A 1 18.11 -18.86 -2.09
N GLN A 2 16.86 -18.55 -2.47
CA GLN A 2 16.33 -18.80 -3.83
C GLN A 2 17.25 -18.28 -4.95
N LEU A 3 17.66 -16.99 -4.91
CA LEU A 3 18.61 -16.43 -5.89
C LEU A 3 19.97 -17.15 -5.96
N LYS A 4 20.41 -17.79 -4.87
CA LYS A 4 21.68 -18.55 -4.85
C LYS A 4 21.51 -19.98 -5.36
N GLU A 5 20.32 -20.56 -5.21
CA GLU A 5 19.99 -21.93 -5.62
C GLU A 5 19.45 -22.01 -7.06
N ASP A 6 19.02 -20.88 -7.63
CA ASP A 6 18.55 -20.80 -9.02
C ASP A 6 19.69 -21.16 -10.00
N LYS A 7 19.41 -22.10 -10.90
CA LYS A 7 20.36 -22.61 -11.90
C LYS A 7 20.39 -21.76 -13.18
N ASN A 8 19.44 -20.86 -13.36
CA ASN A 8 19.40 -19.95 -14.49
C ASN A 8 20.52 -18.91 -14.39
N ASP A 9 20.99 -18.44 -15.54
CA ASP A 9 21.91 -17.29 -15.56
C ASP A 9 21.18 -16.02 -15.14
N ILE A 10 21.68 -15.36 -14.10
CA ILE A 10 21.12 -14.14 -13.52
C ILE A 10 22.28 -13.14 -13.42
N PRO A 11 22.39 -12.20 -14.38
CA PRO A 11 23.56 -11.33 -14.51
C PRO A 11 23.89 -10.49 -13.26
N ASP A 12 22.87 -10.05 -12.52
CA ASP A 12 22.94 -9.16 -11.35
C ASP A 12 22.77 -9.90 -10.01
N ARG A 13 22.94 -11.23 -9.99
CA ARG A 13 22.68 -12.08 -8.81
C ARG A 13 23.39 -11.61 -7.55
N GLU A 14 24.68 -11.31 -7.66
CA GLU A 14 25.50 -10.90 -6.51
C GLU A 14 25.09 -9.53 -6.01
N GLU A 15 24.87 -8.58 -6.93
CA GLU A 15 24.41 -7.23 -6.62
C GLU A 15 23.06 -7.26 -5.89
N LEU A 16 22.09 -8.04 -6.37
CA LEU A 16 20.79 -8.20 -5.72
C LEU A 16 20.91 -8.80 -4.32
N CYS A 17 21.78 -9.79 -4.14
CA CYS A 17 22.01 -10.39 -2.82
C CYS A 17 22.61 -9.38 -1.84
N GLU A 18 23.60 -8.60 -2.26
CA GLU A 18 24.22 -7.56 -1.44
C GLU A 18 23.23 -6.42 -1.15
N PHE A 19 22.42 -6.01 -2.12
CA PHE A 19 21.37 -5.03 -1.91
C PHE A 19 20.37 -5.50 -0.85
N ILE A 20 19.85 -6.73 -0.94
CA ILE A 20 18.91 -7.30 0.04
C ILE A 20 19.54 -7.32 1.43
N LYS A 21 20.80 -7.77 1.54
CA LYS A 21 21.52 -7.75 2.83
C LYS A 21 21.69 -6.33 3.35
N SER A 22 21.87 -5.34 2.48
CA SER A 22 22.05 -3.96 2.90
C SER A 22 20.81 -3.35 3.57
N ILE A 23 19.61 -3.86 3.24
CA ILE A 23 18.32 -3.35 3.72
C ILE A 23 17.59 -4.32 4.67
N THR A 24 18.18 -5.46 5.01
CA THR A 24 17.58 -6.47 5.90
C THR A 24 18.56 -6.97 6.92
N LYS A 25 18.04 -7.68 7.92
CA LYS A 25 18.83 -8.45 8.88
C LYS A 25 18.41 -9.90 8.90
N SER A 26 19.35 -10.76 9.28
CA SER A 26 19.09 -12.18 9.51
C SER A 26 18.05 -12.39 10.60
N VAL A 27 17.17 -13.39 10.44
CA VAL A 27 16.24 -13.81 11.49
C VAL A 27 16.92 -14.75 12.48
N ASN A 28 16.28 -14.94 13.63
CA ASN A 28 16.73 -15.95 14.60
C ASN A 28 16.68 -17.34 13.93
N GLY A 29 17.78 -18.09 14.01
CA GLY A 29 17.94 -19.38 13.33
C GLY A 29 18.47 -19.35 11.89
N SER A 30 18.72 -18.18 11.28
CA SER A 30 19.42 -18.13 9.98
C SER A 30 20.86 -18.66 10.08
N PHE A 31 21.27 -19.44 9.07
CA PHE A 31 22.64 -19.98 8.94
C PHE A 31 23.68 -18.87 8.81
N GLU A 32 23.37 -17.86 7.98
CA GLU A 32 24.18 -16.66 7.83
C GLU A 32 23.62 -15.55 8.75
N LYS A 33 24.51 -14.88 9.49
CA LYS A 33 24.18 -13.73 10.32
C LYS A 33 24.64 -12.46 9.63
N TRP A 34 23.70 -11.53 9.42
CA TRP A 34 23.99 -10.21 8.88
C TRP A 34 23.02 -9.18 9.45
N GLU A 35 23.45 -7.93 9.44
CA GLU A 35 22.63 -6.76 9.74
C GLU A 35 23.00 -5.66 8.75
N GLY A 36 22.05 -5.26 7.91
CA GLY A 36 22.27 -4.25 6.88
C GLY A 36 22.37 -2.84 7.45
N PRO A 37 23.24 -1.97 6.89
CA PRO A 37 23.37 -0.57 7.32
C PRO A 37 22.12 0.28 7.04
N ARG A 38 21.21 -0.18 6.16
CA ARG A 38 19.95 0.49 5.80
C ARG A 38 18.75 -0.38 6.11
N ASN A 39 18.79 -1.12 7.22
CA ASN A 39 17.71 -2.00 7.63
C ASN A 39 16.34 -1.32 7.54
N MET A 40 15.43 -1.96 6.80
CA MET A 40 14.04 -1.53 6.74
C MET A 40 13.42 -1.58 8.14
N VAL A 41 12.64 -0.56 8.44
CA VAL A 41 11.92 -0.42 9.70
C VAL A 41 10.49 -0.88 9.49
N ASP A 42 10.03 -1.80 10.33
CA ASP A 42 8.64 -2.20 10.34
C ASP A 42 7.78 -1.09 10.97
N MET A 43 7.02 -0.39 10.14
CA MET A 43 6.11 0.66 10.61
C MET A 43 5.00 0.12 11.51
N CYS A 44 4.60 -1.15 11.38
CA CYS A 44 3.62 -1.76 12.27
C CYS A 44 4.15 -1.86 13.71
N GLU A 45 5.44 -2.15 13.88
CA GLU A 45 6.09 -2.13 15.19
C GLU A 45 6.15 -0.72 15.78
N LEU A 46 6.36 0.31 14.95
CA LEU A 46 6.29 1.70 15.40
C LEU A 46 4.89 2.09 15.85
N VAL A 47 3.84 1.69 15.11
CA VAL A 47 2.44 1.90 15.50
C VAL A 47 2.20 1.30 16.89
N LYS A 48 2.47 0.00 17.06
CA LYS A 48 2.19 -0.72 18.31
C LYS A 48 2.88 -0.10 19.53
N ARG A 49 4.09 0.46 19.35
CA ARG A 49 4.90 0.98 20.45
C ARG A 49 4.66 2.45 20.74
N TYR A 50 4.36 3.26 19.72
CA TYR A 50 4.49 4.72 19.82
C TYR A 50 3.32 5.52 19.25
N TYR A 51 2.37 4.90 18.53
CA TYR A 51 1.27 5.65 17.93
C TYR A 51 -0.08 4.98 18.18
N TYR A 52 -0.92 5.66 18.96
CA TYR A 52 -2.29 5.23 19.24
C TYR A 52 -3.27 6.40 19.08
N ASP A 53 -4.34 6.16 18.34
CA ASP A 53 -5.43 7.10 18.14
C ASP A 53 -6.77 6.40 18.44
N LEU A 54 -7.69 7.10 19.10
CA LEU A 54 -9.02 6.55 19.45
C LEU A 54 -9.79 6.07 18.21
N ALA A 55 -9.60 6.73 17.06
CA ALA A 55 -10.22 6.33 15.79
C ALA A 55 -9.73 4.97 15.30
N MET A 56 -8.57 4.49 15.76
CA MET A 56 -8.02 3.20 15.36
C MET A 56 -8.74 2.00 15.98
N LYS A 57 -9.45 2.19 17.11
CA LYS A 57 -10.20 1.13 17.81
C LYS A 57 -9.38 -0.15 18.04
N GLY A 58 -8.09 0.00 18.36
CA GLY A 58 -7.17 -1.12 18.62
C GLY A 58 -6.61 -1.82 17.37
N SER A 59 -6.99 -1.40 16.16
CA SER A 59 -6.44 -1.95 14.91
C SER A 59 -5.13 -1.24 14.52
N ASN A 60 -4.13 -2.04 14.14
CA ASN A 60 -2.84 -1.54 13.64
C ASN A 60 -2.71 -1.64 12.11
N SER A 61 -3.80 -1.98 11.41
CA SER A 61 -3.76 -2.06 9.95
C SER A 61 -3.56 -0.67 9.35
N ILE A 62 -2.79 -0.59 8.26
CA ILE A 62 -2.53 0.68 7.56
C ILE A 62 -3.83 1.40 7.16
N LYS A 63 -4.87 0.64 6.83
CA LYS A 63 -6.22 1.10 6.47
C LYS A 63 -6.96 1.75 7.62
N THR A 64 -6.54 1.47 8.84
CA THR A 64 -7.09 2.07 10.06
C THR A 64 -6.21 3.22 10.55
N VAL A 65 -4.89 3.02 10.51
CA VAL A 65 -3.88 4.01 10.94
C VAL A 65 -3.91 5.26 10.06
N LEU A 66 -3.96 5.09 8.73
CA LEU A 66 -3.94 6.19 7.78
C LEU A 66 -5.09 7.19 7.99
N PRO A 67 -6.37 6.80 7.95
CA PRO A 67 -7.46 7.75 8.17
C PRO A 67 -7.40 8.36 9.57
N ALA A 68 -6.92 7.64 10.59
CA ALA A 68 -6.77 8.20 11.92
C ALA A 68 -5.76 9.37 11.94
N ILE A 69 -4.54 9.15 11.42
CA ILE A 69 -3.51 10.21 11.42
C ILE A 69 -3.86 11.39 10.51
N LEU A 70 -4.55 11.15 9.40
CA LEU A 70 -5.06 12.23 8.53
C LEU A 70 -6.11 13.09 9.26
N ASN A 71 -6.96 12.48 10.09
CA ASN A 71 -7.95 13.23 10.88
C ASN A 71 -7.31 13.98 12.06
N SER A 72 -6.21 13.52 12.64
CA SER A 72 -5.56 14.19 13.77
C SER A 72 -4.51 15.23 13.34
N SER A 73 -3.72 14.99 12.29
CA SER A 73 -2.64 15.90 11.86
C SER A 73 -3.13 17.07 11.00
N ALA A 74 -3.00 18.30 11.52
CA ALA A 74 -3.27 19.52 10.74
C ALA A 74 -2.27 19.71 9.59
N PHE A 75 -1.00 19.33 9.80
CA PHE A 75 0.04 19.37 8.78
C PHE A 75 -0.31 18.51 7.56
N LEU A 76 -0.71 17.25 7.79
CA LEU A 76 -1.11 16.36 6.70
C LEU A 76 -2.35 16.90 5.98
N ARG A 77 -3.32 17.46 6.74
CA ARG A 77 -4.51 18.10 6.17
C ARG A 77 -4.19 19.25 5.24
N ASP A 78 -3.34 20.18 5.64
CA ASP A 78 -2.95 21.30 4.78
C ASP A 78 -2.17 20.85 3.54
N LYS A 79 -1.26 19.89 3.69
CA LYS A 79 -0.42 19.43 2.57
C LYS A 79 -1.23 18.66 1.54
N TYR A 80 -1.99 17.65 1.97
CA TYR A 80 -2.63 16.69 1.07
C TYR A 80 -4.09 17.01 0.71
N SER A 81 -4.62 18.15 1.16
CA SER A 81 -5.87 18.74 0.63
C SER A 81 -5.66 19.51 -0.68
N LYS A 82 -4.41 19.63 -1.15
CA LYS A 82 -4.05 20.29 -2.40
C LYS A 82 -3.92 19.25 -3.53
N PRO A 83 -4.19 19.62 -4.80
CA PRO A 83 -4.08 18.73 -5.96
C PRO A 83 -2.62 18.52 -6.39
N ILE A 84 -1.74 18.19 -5.45
CA ILE A 84 -0.29 18.07 -5.67
C ILE A 84 0.15 16.66 -6.08
N TYR A 85 -0.72 15.66 -5.96
CA TYR A 85 -0.39 14.26 -6.26
C TYR A 85 -0.57 13.95 -7.76
N GLY A 86 0.40 13.28 -8.37
CA GLY A 86 0.45 13.15 -9.84
C GLY A 86 0.87 14.44 -10.53
N THR A 87 1.71 15.25 -9.88
CA THR A 87 2.31 16.47 -10.43
C THR A 87 3.84 16.39 -10.39
N LYS A 88 4.55 17.47 -10.74
CA LYS A 88 6.01 17.54 -10.58
C LYS A 88 6.47 17.51 -9.12
N GLU A 89 5.60 17.89 -8.19
CA GLU A 89 5.91 17.90 -6.76
C GLU A 89 5.87 16.48 -6.17
N ILE A 90 4.79 15.75 -6.44
CA ILE A 90 4.64 14.34 -6.08
C ILE A 90 4.21 13.57 -7.33
N PRO A 91 5.15 12.95 -8.06
CA PRO A 91 4.82 12.24 -9.29
C PRO A 91 4.03 10.97 -9.00
N SER A 92 3.18 10.59 -9.96
CA SER A 92 2.35 9.38 -9.91
C SER A 92 2.32 8.74 -11.30
N LEU A 93 2.17 7.41 -11.33
CA LEU A 93 1.95 6.66 -12.57
C LEU A 93 0.46 6.43 -12.83
N ASN A 94 -0.39 6.55 -11.79
CA ASN A 94 -1.80 6.16 -11.85
C ASN A 94 -2.78 7.31 -11.60
N TYR A 95 -2.29 8.49 -11.21
CA TYR A 95 -3.07 9.67 -10.87
C TYR A 95 -2.51 10.94 -11.54
N ASN A 96 -3.37 11.93 -11.73
CA ASN A 96 -3.02 13.24 -12.28
C ASN A 96 -3.78 14.34 -11.51
N ASN A 97 -3.05 15.34 -10.99
CA ASN A 97 -3.60 16.44 -10.17
C ASN A 97 -4.58 15.98 -9.08
N TRP A 98 -4.25 14.89 -8.40
CA TRP A 98 -5.11 14.23 -7.43
C TRP A 98 -4.99 14.85 -6.04
N THR A 99 -6.12 14.86 -5.33
CA THR A 99 -6.24 15.33 -3.95
C THR A 99 -6.69 14.18 -3.07
N TRP A 100 -5.83 13.80 -2.12
CA TRP A 100 -6.08 12.67 -1.23
C TRP A 100 -7.03 13.02 -0.08
N ILE A 101 -6.98 14.25 0.42
CA ILE A 101 -7.83 14.67 1.53
C ILE A 101 -9.10 15.32 0.99
N LYS A 102 -10.19 14.58 1.16
CA LYS A 102 -11.56 15.03 0.92
C LYS A 102 -12.33 14.94 2.23
N TYR A 103 -13.29 15.83 2.43
CA TYR A 103 -14.07 15.88 3.66
C TYR A 103 -15.51 15.43 3.43
N GLU A 104 -16.03 14.67 4.39
CA GLU A 104 -17.43 14.35 4.53
C GLU A 104 -17.80 14.50 6.01
N ASN A 105 -18.80 15.32 6.34
CA ASN A 105 -19.23 15.58 7.72
C ASN A 105 -18.07 15.98 8.66
N ASN A 106 -17.20 16.90 8.23
CA ASN A 106 -15.99 17.36 8.93
C ASN A 106 -14.96 16.27 9.26
N LYS A 107 -15.04 15.09 8.63
CA LYS A 107 -14.03 14.03 8.74
C LYS A 107 -13.36 13.79 7.40
N VAL A 108 -12.08 13.45 7.43
CA VAL A 108 -11.37 13.02 6.24
C VAL A 108 -11.96 11.70 5.78
N ILE A 109 -12.40 11.64 4.52
CA ILE A 109 -12.82 10.42 3.86
C ILE A 109 -11.61 9.50 3.80
N ASP A 110 -11.78 8.26 4.24
CA ASP A 110 -10.76 7.23 4.14
C ASP A 110 -10.24 7.13 2.69
N PRO A 111 -8.94 7.36 2.43
CA PRO A 111 -8.37 7.31 1.09
C PRO A 111 -8.64 6.01 0.33
N TYR A 112 -8.74 4.88 1.03
CA TYR A 112 -9.07 3.59 0.41
C TYR A 112 -10.50 3.55 -0.13
N LYS A 113 -11.41 4.39 0.40
CA LYS A 113 -12.76 4.54 -0.14
C LYS A 113 -12.83 5.31 -1.44
N LEU A 114 -11.76 6.04 -1.80
CA LEU A 114 -11.65 6.80 -3.04
C LEU A 114 -11.15 5.95 -4.22
N LEU A 115 -10.72 4.72 -3.97
CA LEU A 115 -10.30 3.79 -5.03
C LEU A 115 -11.49 3.39 -5.91
N PRO A 116 -11.26 3.14 -7.21
CA PRO A 116 -12.31 2.66 -8.10
C PRO A 116 -12.86 1.33 -7.59
N LYS A 117 -14.17 1.12 -7.71
CA LYS A 117 -14.76 -0.19 -7.52
C LYS A 117 -14.37 -1.06 -8.71
N MET A 118 -13.91 -2.28 -8.46
CA MET A 118 -13.46 -3.17 -9.54
C MET A 118 -14.60 -3.87 -10.28
N PHE A 119 -15.84 -3.83 -9.77
CA PHE A 119 -16.87 -4.81 -10.14
C PHE A 119 -18.26 -4.22 -10.43
N GLU A 120 -18.36 -2.96 -10.89
CA GLU A 120 -19.69 -2.39 -11.19
C GLU A 120 -20.35 -2.99 -12.46
N ASP A 121 -19.60 -3.61 -13.38
CA ASP A 121 -20.11 -4.07 -14.70
C ASP A 121 -19.77 -5.53 -15.10
N VAL A 122 -19.27 -6.38 -14.17
CA VAL A 122 -18.87 -7.77 -14.51
C VAL A 122 -20.01 -8.74 -14.20
N SER A 123 -20.38 -9.59 -15.16
CA SER A 123 -21.58 -10.44 -15.07
C SER A 123 -21.58 -11.38 -13.85
N ASP A 124 -22.75 -11.48 -13.20
CA ASP A 124 -23.00 -12.16 -11.91
C ASP A 124 -22.56 -13.65 -11.80
N LYS A 125 -22.16 -14.31 -12.90
CA LYS A 125 -21.95 -15.76 -12.92
C LYS A 125 -20.63 -16.23 -12.31
N ASP A 126 -19.62 -15.38 -12.22
CA ASP A 126 -18.34 -15.69 -11.54
C ASP A 126 -18.27 -15.13 -10.10
N PHE A 127 -19.38 -14.57 -9.61
CA PHE A 127 -19.43 -13.67 -8.44
C PHE A 127 -19.62 -14.37 -7.08
N ILE A 128 -19.94 -15.67 -7.05
CA ILE A 128 -20.36 -16.34 -5.81
C ILE A 128 -19.21 -16.46 -4.77
N LEU A 129 -17.96 -16.31 -5.18
CA LEU A 129 -16.79 -16.44 -4.29
C LEU A 129 -16.30 -15.12 -3.66
N LEU A 130 -16.81 -13.95 -4.06
CA LEU A 130 -16.26 -12.64 -3.66
C LEU A 130 -17.31 -11.63 -3.22
N ASN A 131 -18.16 -12.01 -2.27
CA ASN A 131 -19.10 -11.12 -1.61
C ASN A 131 -18.40 -10.10 -0.67
N ASN A 132 -17.50 -9.28 -1.22
CA ASN A 132 -16.97 -8.05 -0.63
C ASN A 132 -16.45 -7.13 -1.75
N ASP A 133 -17.37 -6.33 -2.30
CA ASP A 133 -17.31 -5.47 -3.51
C ASP A 133 -16.27 -4.35 -3.55
N GLN A 134 -15.20 -4.43 -2.78
CA GLN A 134 -14.27 -3.33 -2.63
C GLN A 134 -12.85 -3.88 -2.54
N VAL A 135 -11.98 -3.46 -3.45
CA VAL A 135 -10.52 -3.53 -3.24
C VAL A 135 -10.10 -2.47 -2.24
N ARG A 136 -10.78 -2.51 -1.10
CA ARG A 136 -10.42 -1.90 0.17
C ARG A 136 -9.80 -2.95 1.07
N ASP A 137 -9.86 -4.24 0.73
CA ASP A 137 -9.24 -5.32 1.49
C ASP A 137 -8.07 -5.95 0.73
N GLY A 138 -7.01 -6.33 1.46
CA GLY A 138 -5.84 -7.00 0.89
C GLY A 138 -6.21 -8.37 0.35
N GLY A 139 -7.21 -9.02 0.95
CA GLY A 139 -7.80 -10.25 0.41
C GLY A 139 -8.46 -10.05 -0.96
N ALA A 140 -9.25 -8.99 -1.12
CA ALA A 140 -9.90 -8.67 -2.39
C ALA A 140 -8.87 -8.34 -3.49
N ALA A 141 -7.82 -7.58 -3.17
CA ALA A 141 -6.71 -7.32 -4.10
C ALA A 141 -6.01 -8.62 -4.54
N MET A 142 -5.78 -9.54 -3.59
CA MET A 142 -5.16 -10.84 -3.86
C MET A 142 -6.04 -11.70 -4.76
N THR A 143 -7.35 -11.75 -4.51
CA THR A 143 -8.25 -12.52 -5.36
C THR A 143 -8.35 -11.92 -6.75
N ALA A 144 -8.45 -10.59 -6.88
CA ALA A 144 -8.45 -9.92 -8.18
C ALA A 144 -7.17 -10.23 -8.98
N TYR A 145 -6.01 -10.29 -8.32
CA TYR A 145 -4.76 -10.69 -8.95
C TYR A 145 -4.72 -12.17 -9.34
N ALA A 146 -5.36 -13.06 -8.56
CA ALA A 146 -5.50 -14.46 -8.92
C ALA A 146 -6.44 -14.64 -10.13
N MET A 147 -7.55 -13.91 -10.17
CA MET A 147 -8.47 -13.90 -11.33
C MET A 147 -7.73 -13.52 -12.61
N LEU A 148 -6.91 -12.45 -12.58
CA LEU A 148 -6.09 -12.06 -13.74
C LEU A 148 -5.22 -13.21 -14.30
N GLN A 149 -4.81 -14.17 -13.48
CA GLN A 149 -3.96 -15.28 -13.88
C GLN A 149 -4.71 -16.55 -14.30
N PHE A 150 -5.88 -16.79 -13.69
CA PHE A 150 -6.52 -18.10 -13.74
C PHE A 150 -7.94 -18.09 -14.31
N THR A 151 -8.54 -16.92 -14.55
CA THR A 151 -9.88 -16.81 -15.14
C THR A 151 -9.82 -16.24 -16.55
N GLU A 152 -10.64 -16.79 -17.44
CA GLU A 152 -10.95 -16.17 -18.72
C GLU A 152 -11.71 -14.86 -18.48
N MET A 153 -11.33 -13.80 -19.19
CA MET A 153 -11.95 -12.48 -19.09
C MET A 153 -11.64 -11.68 -20.36
N THR A 154 -12.48 -10.70 -20.67
CA THR A 154 -12.23 -9.79 -21.79
C THR A 154 -11.02 -8.89 -21.52
N ASP A 155 -10.42 -8.36 -22.58
CA ASP A 155 -9.32 -7.38 -22.46
C ASP A 155 -9.75 -6.13 -21.68
N TYR A 156 -11.02 -5.75 -21.80
CA TYR A 156 -11.58 -4.63 -21.06
C TYR A 156 -11.58 -4.90 -19.54
N GLU A 157 -12.18 -6.01 -19.10
CA GLU A 157 -12.23 -6.41 -17.69
C GLU A 157 -10.82 -6.57 -17.10
N ARG A 158 -9.93 -7.22 -17.85
CA ARG A 158 -8.51 -7.37 -17.48
C ARG A 158 -7.83 -6.03 -17.24
N ASN A 159 -8.07 -5.06 -18.12
CA ASN A 159 -7.46 -3.74 -18.03
C ASN A 159 -8.03 -2.93 -16.85
N GLU A 160 -9.33 -3.02 -16.57
CA GLU A 160 -9.94 -2.33 -15.43
C GLU A 160 -9.44 -2.88 -14.09
N ILE A 161 -9.37 -4.22 -13.95
CA ILE A 161 -8.78 -4.86 -12.76
C ILE A 161 -7.31 -4.42 -12.60
N LYS A 162 -6.53 -4.44 -13.68
CA LYS A 162 -5.13 -4.01 -13.65
C LYS A 162 -4.99 -2.55 -13.18
N LYS A 163 -5.76 -1.62 -13.75
CA LYS A 163 -5.74 -0.20 -13.35
C LYS A 163 -6.11 -0.02 -11.88
N ALA A 164 -7.11 -0.74 -11.40
CA ALA A 164 -7.54 -0.65 -10.01
C ALA A 164 -6.49 -1.24 -9.04
N LEU A 165 -5.83 -2.33 -9.41
CA LEU A 165 -4.74 -2.92 -8.60
C LEU A 165 -3.53 -1.97 -8.55
N LEU A 166 -3.15 -1.35 -9.67
CA LEU A 166 -2.05 -0.39 -9.69
C LEU A 166 -2.32 0.81 -8.80
N LYS A 167 -3.56 1.35 -8.83
CA LYS A 167 -3.99 2.42 -7.92
C LYS A 167 -3.96 2.00 -6.45
N TYR A 168 -4.44 0.80 -6.14
CA TYR A 168 -4.40 0.24 -4.79
C TYR A 168 -2.95 0.11 -4.27
N CYS A 169 -2.07 -0.51 -5.06
CA CYS A 169 -0.64 -0.69 -4.71
C CYS A 169 0.08 0.65 -4.53
N GLU A 170 -0.22 1.64 -5.38
CA GLU A 170 0.36 2.98 -5.25
C GLU A 170 -0.11 3.66 -3.96
N LEU A 171 -1.39 3.57 -3.61
CA LEU A 171 -1.91 4.08 -2.35
C LEU A 171 -1.28 3.38 -1.14
N ASP A 172 -1.11 2.06 -1.15
CA ASP A 172 -0.46 1.35 -0.03
C ASP A 172 0.95 1.87 0.24
N THR A 173 1.73 2.15 -0.81
CA THR A 173 3.07 2.74 -0.68
C THR A 173 2.99 4.19 -0.18
N PHE A 174 2.10 4.99 -0.76
CA PHE A 174 1.99 6.40 -0.39
C PHE A 174 1.39 6.61 1.01
N ALA A 175 0.54 5.70 1.47
CA ALA A 175 0.01 5.67 2.83
C ALA A 175 1.13 5.58 3.87
N MET A 176 2.16 4.76 3.62
CA MET A 176 3.34 4.69 4.48
C MET A 176 4.06 6.04 4.56
N VAL A 177 4.17 6.77 3.43
CA VAL A 177 4.79 8.11 3.39
C VAL A 177 3.97 9.11 4.22
N MET A 178 2.65 9.16 4.01
CA MET A 178 1.76 10.07 4.76
C MET A 178 1.82 9.82 6.27
N ILE A 179 1.80 8.54 6.67
CA ILE A 179 1.91 8.16 8.09
C ILE A 179 3.26 8.59 8.66
N TYR A 180 4.36 8.31 7.95
CA TYR A 180 5.69 8.71 8.39
C TYR A 180 5.83 10.24 8.53
N GLU A 181 5.33 11.00 7.55
CA GLU A 181 5.35 12.46 7.64
C GLU A 181 4.53 12.98 8.82
N GLY A 182 3.37 12.36 9.11
CA GLY A 182 2.56 12.70 10.26
C GLY A 182 3.29 12.44 11.58
N TRP A 183 3.95 11.29 11.72
CA TRP A 183 4.78 11.01 12.90
C TRP A 183 5.95 11.97 13.05
N LYS A 184 6.61 12.30 11.93
CA LYS A 184 7.72 13.26 11.93
C LYS A 184 7.27 14.65 12.37
N ASP A 185 6.07 15.06 11.99
CA ASP A 185 5.48 16.34 12.42
C ASP A 185 5.15 16.35 13.92
N ILE A 186 4.63 15.24 14.46
CA ILE A 186 4.31 15.10 15.90
C ILE A 186 5.56 15.21 16.80
N ILE A 187 6.72 14.75 16.31
CA ILE A 187 7.97 14.70 17.10
C ILE A 187 8.76 16.03 17.02
N ARG A 188 8.34 16.98 16.17
CA ARG A 188 9.06 18.25 15.99
C ARG A 188 8.98 19.21 17.16
#